data_AF-A0A373MZ59-F1
#
_entry.id   AF-A0A373MZ59-F1
#
_cell.length_a   1.000
_cell.length_b   1.000
_cell.length_c   1.000
_cell.angle_alpha   90.00
_cell.angle_beta   90.00
_cell.angle_gamma   90.00
#
_symmetry.space_group_name_H-M   'P 1'
#
loop_
_entity.id
_entity.type
_entity.pdbx_description
1 polymer ?
#
loop_
_entity_poly.entity_id
_entity_poly.type
_entity_poly.pdbx_seq_one_letter_code
_entity_poly.pdbx_strand_id
1 'polypeptide(L)'
;MGFNIEIECVLLGALITVITDVIWHYMESKNKKRHSARMLYYDILSIKNYVDQHNQNRLETYENLRYNREWQNILLELDFLSFKQVECVYNLYDTVYDFEYSDEYSWRYECFDKINKIITSKEFDDLMKKIQHKAKIRRG
;
A
#
# COMPACT_ATOMS: atom_id res chain seq x y z
N MET A 1 -10.89 31.38 -48.99
CA MET A 1 -11.69 30.45 -48.16
C MET A 1 -10.86 29.37 -47.45
N GLY A 2 -9.62 29.03 -47.87
CA GLY A 2 -8.81 27.97 -47.22
C GLY A 2 -8.19 28.32 -45.85
N PHE A 3 -7.90 29.59 -45.58
CA PHE A 3 -7.18 30.03 -44.37
C PHE A 3 -7.96 29.80 -43.05
N ASN A 4 -9.28 29.89 -43.08
CA ASN A 4 -10.12 29.66 -41.89
C ASN A 4 -10.17 28.17 -41.51
N ILE A 5 -10.17 27.27 -42.50
CA ILE A 5 -10.23 25.82 -42.28
C ILE A 5 -8.93 25.33 -41.64
N GLU A 6 -7.78 25.85 -42.06
CA GLU A 6 -6.48 25.51 -41.47
C GLU A 6 -6.38 25.95 -40.00
N ILE A 7 -6.85 27.15 -39.66
CA ILE A 7 -6.87 27.65 -38.28
C ILE A 7 -7.82 26.81 -37.42
N GLU A 8 -9.02 26.47 -37.92
CA GLU A 8 -9.97 25.61 -37.22
C GLU A 8 -9.39 24.21 -36.96
N CYS A 9 -8.69 23.62 -37.94
CA CYS A 9 -8.02 22.33 -37.77
C CYS A 9 -6.89 22.38 -36.73
N VAL A 10 -6.07 23.43 -36.72
CA VAL A 10 -5.00 23.59 -35.73
C VAL A 10 -5.56 23.74 -34.32
N LEU A 11 -6.64 24.53 -34.15
CA LEU A 11 -7.31 24.70 -32.86
C LEU A 11 -7.95 23.39 -32.37
N LEU A 12 -8.58 22.62 -33.25
CA LEU A 12 -9.11 21.29 -32.92
C LEU A 12 -8.00 20.30 -32.54
N GLY A 13 -6.89 20.28 -33.27
CA GLY A 13 -5.73 19.43 -32.96
C GLY A 13 -5.12 19.77 -31.59
N ALA A 14 -4.96 21.06 -31.29
CA ALA A 14 -4.48 21.53 -30.00
C ALA A 14 -5.45 21.13 -28.86
N LEU A 15 -6.76 21.30 -29.06
CA LEU A 15 -7.76 20.93 -28.07
C LEU A 15 -7.77 19.42 -27.78
N ILE A 16 -7.71 18.58 -28.81
CA ILE A 16 -7.64 17.12 -28.67
C ILE A 16 -6.39 16.74 -27.88
N THR A 17 -5.24 17.33 -28.20
CA THR A 17 -3.97 17.05 -27.53
C THR A 17 -4.07 17.33 -26.02
N VAL A 18 -4.59 18.51 -25.64
CA VAL A 18 -4.79 18.88 -24.23
C VAL A 18 -5.73 17.90 -23.53
N ILE A 19 -6.84 17.52 -24.17
CA ILE A 19 -7.80 16.57 -23.59
C ILE A 19 -7.14 15.19 -23.40
N THR A 20 -6.43 14.69 -24.40
CA THR A 20 -5.76 13.38 -24.33
C THR A 20 -4.71 13.34 -23.23
N ASP A 21 -3.95 14.44 -23.05
CA ASP A 21 -2.91 14.54 -22.04
C ASP A 21 -3.50 14.53 -20.61
N VAL A 22 -4.57 15.30 -20.40
CA VAL A 22 -5.32 15.31 -19.12
C VAL A 22 -5.88 13.92 -18.79
N ILE A 23 -6.48 13.24 -19.76
CA ILE A 23 -7.02 11.89 -19.57
C ILE A 23 -5.89 10.90 -19.25
N TRP A 24 -4.78 10.98 -19.99
CA TRP A 24 -3.63 10.11 -19.80
C TRP A 24 -3.04 10.25 -18.39
N HIS A 25 -2.75 11.49 -17.96
CA HIS A 25 -2.24 11.78 -16.62
C HIS A 25 -3.19 11.28 -15.52
N TYR A 26 -4.50 11.43 -15.70
CA TYR A 26 -5.48 10.92 -14.76
C TYR A 26 -5.47 9.37 -14.70
N MET A 27 -5.40 8.70 -15.85
CA MET A 27 -5.31 7.24 -15.92
C MET A 27 -4.02 6.71 -15.30
N GLU A 28 -2.90 7.37 -15.56
CA GLU A 28 -1.58 7.01 -15.03
C GLU A 28 -1.54 7.16 -13.51
N SER A 29 -2.00 8.30 -12.97
CA SER A 29 -2.15 8.49 -11.53
C SER A 29 -3.01 7.40 -10.89
N LYS A 30 -4.16 7.09 -11.49
CA LYS A 30 -5.07 6.04 -11.00
C LYS A 30 -4.41 4.65 -11.02
N ASN A 31 -3.64 4.34 -12.06
CA ASN A 31 -2.93 3.07 -12.18
C ASN A 31 -1.80 2.98 -11.15
N LYS A 32 -1.04 4.06 -10.95
CA LYS A 32 0.00 4.15 -9.92
C LYS A 32 -0.57 3.90 -8.52
N LYS A 33 -1.64 4.62 -8.13
CA LYS A 33 -2.34 4.40 -6.86
C LYS A 33 -2.81 2.96 -6.66
N ARG A 34 -3.38 2.35 -7.71
CA ARG A 34 -3.84 0.95 -7.67
C ARG A 34 -2.67 -0.02 -7.50
N HIS A 35 -1.55 0.24 -8.18
CA HIS A 35 -0.35 -0.58 -8.08
C HIS A 35 0.25 -0.49 -6.68
N SER A 36 0.45 0.73 -6.15
CA SER A 36 0.91 0.96 -4.78
C SER A 36 0.01 0.28 -3.74
N ALA A 37 -1.32 0.36 -3.91
CA ALA A 37 -2.26 -0.31 -3.02
C ALA A 37 -2.10 -1.84 -3.04
N ARG A 38 -1.82 -2.45 -4.20
CA ARG A 38 -1.57 -3.89 -4.30
C ARG A 38 -0.27 -4.28 -3.62
N MET A 39 0.79 -3.50 -3.82
CA MET A 39 2.07 -3.75 -3.17
C MET A 39 1.91 -3.73 -1.66
N LEU A 40 1.30 -2.66 -1.11
CA LEU A 40 1.07 -2.55 0.33
C LEU A 40 0.18 -3.68 0.86
N TYR A 41 -0.90 -4.01 0.13
CA TYR A 41 -1.83 -5.09 0.56
C TYR A 41 -1.12 -6.43 0.72
N TYR A 42 -0.35 -6.85 -0.29
CA TYR A 42 0.28 -8.16 -0.27
C TYR A 42 1.45 -8.22 0.73
N ASP A 43 2.15 -7.11 0.92
CA ASP A 43 3.24 -7.02 1.89
C ASP A 43 2.71 -7.12 3.34
N ILE A 44 1.66 -6.36 3.67
CA ILE A 44 0.98 -6.47 4.96
C ILE A 44 0.34 -7.86 5.14
N LEU A 45 -0.24 -8.42 4.08
CA LEU A 45 -0.83 -9.76 4.13
C LEU A 45 0.23 -10.83 4.41
N SER A 46 1.46 -10.70 3.88
CA SER A 46 2.53 -11.64 4.22
C SER A 46 2.97 -11.53 5.67
N ILE A 47 3.04 -10.32 6.23
CA ILE A 47 3.34 -10.11 7.66
C ILE A 47 2.24 -10.77 8.52
N LYS A 48 0.97 -10.52 8.21
CA LYS A 48 -0.16 -11.13 8.91
C LYS A 48 -0.11 -12.66 8.85
N ASN A 49 0.12 -13.22 7.66
CA ASN A 49 0.18 -14.67 7.49
C ASN A 49 1.33 -15.30 8.28
N TYR A 50 2.51 -14.64 8.35
CA TYR A 50 3.61 -15.10 9.17
C TYR A 50 3.22 -15.18 10.65
N VAL A 51 2.58 -14.12 11.17
CA VAL A 51 2.13 -14.08 12.57
C VAL A 51 1.07 -15.13 12.85
N ASP A 52 0.09 -15.31 11.95
CA ASP A 52 -0.94 -16.33 12.07
C ASP A 52 -0.33 -17.74 12.09
N GLN A 53 0.64 -18.03 11.22
CA GLN A 53 1.34 -19.33 11.18
C GLN A 53 2.15 -19.58 12.45
N HIS A 54 2.83 -18.57 12.97
CA HIS A 54 3.63 -18.70 14.18
C HIS A 54 2.75 -18.89 15.43
N ASN A 55 1.58 -18.23 15.48
CA ASN A 55 0.56 -18.45 16.52
C ASN A 55 -0.01 -19.88 16.48
N GLN A 56 -0.25 -20.43 15.28
CA GLN A 56 -0.83 -21.76 15.10
C GLN A 56 0.17 -22.89 15.38
N ASN A 57 1.44 -22.71 15.01
CA ASN A 57 2.43 -23.78 15.05
C ASN A 57 3.46 -23.70 16.19
N ARG A 58 3.37 -22.73 17.11
CA ARG A 58 4.39 -22.48 18.17
C ARG A 58 5.81 -22.74 17.65
N LEU A 59 6.16 -22.09 16.54
CA LEU A 59 7.53 -22.17 16.02
C LEU A 59 8.48 -21.77 17.15
N GLU A 60 9.45 -22.64 17.45
CA GLU A 60 10.41 -22.41 18.53
C GLU A 60 11.38 -21.26 18.19
N THR A 61 11.46 -20.93 16.89
CA THR A 61 12.39 -19.93 16.34
C THR A 61 11.66 -18.89 15.47
N TYR A 62 11.89 -17.62 15.81
CA TYR A 62 11.46 -16.46 15.03
C TYR A 62 12.41 -16.22 13.85
N GLU A 63 12.02 -16.61 12.64
CA GLU A 63 12.70 -16.20 11.40
C GLU A 63 12.44 -14.72 11.09
N ASN A 64 13.33 -14.07 10.35
CA ASN A 64 13.15 -12.65 10.00
C ASN A 64 11.90 -12.44 9.12
N LEU A 65 11.07 -11.47 9.49
CA LEU A 65 9.91 -11.04 8.72
C LEU A 65 10.36 -10.40 7.41
N ARG A 66 9.80 -10.86 6.29
CA ARG A 66 9.99 -10.21 4.99
C ARG A 66 8.97 -9.10 4.81
N TYR A 67 9.46 -7.89 4.52
CA TYR A 67 8.64 -6.73 4.20
C TYR A 67 9.34 -5.88 3.13
N ASN A 68 8.58 -4.99 2.50
CA ASN A 68 9.10 -4.07 1.49
C ASN A 68 9.77 -2.87 2.17
N ARG A 69 11.09 -2.71 2.04
CA ARG A 69 11.84 -1.57 2.62
C ARG A 69 11.42 -0.21 2.08
N GLU A 70 10.80 -0.16 0.91
CA GLU A 70 10.31 1.07 0.27
C GLU A 70 8.84 1.38 0.61
N TRP A 71 8.29 0.78 1.69
CA TRP A 71 6.88 0.92 2.07
C TRP A 71 6.46 2.39 2.30
N GLN A 72 7.36 3.25 2.77
CA GLN A 72 7.10 4.68 2.94
C GLN A 72 6.83 5.37 1.60
N ASN A 73 7.63 5.05 0.57
CA ASN A 73 7.43 5.56 -0.78
C ASN A 73 6.11 5.07 -1.39
N ILE A 74 5.73 3.82 -1.10
CA ILE A 74 4.42 3.29 -1.49
C ILE A 74 3.29 4.08 -0.81
N LEU A 75 3.44 4.39 0.48
CA LEU A 75 2.44 5.08 1.29
C LEU A 75 2.15 6.50 0.80
N LEU A 76 3.17 7.21 0.29
CA LEU A 76 3.01 8.54 -0.31
C LEU A 76 2.03 8.55 -1.49
N GLU A 77 1.91 7.44 -2.22
CA GLU A 77 0.98 7.31 -3.34
C GLU A 77 -0.46 7.02 -2.89
N LEU A 78 -0.70 6.75 -1.59
CA LEU A 78 -1.99 6.31 -1.06
C LEU A 78 -2.75 7.44 -0.34
N ASP A 79 -2.97 8.54 -1.06
CA ASP A 79 -3.68 9.73 -0.57
C ASP A 79 -5.13 9.49 -0.10
N PHE A 80 -5.68 8.31 -0.35
CA PHE A 80 -7.00 7.93 0.12
C PHE A 80 -7.01 7.42 1.56
N LEU A 81 -5.86 7.13 2.18
CA LEU A 81 -5.78 6.68 3.57
C LEU A 81 -6.01 7.84 4.54
N SER A 82 -6.69 7.57 5.65
CA SER A 82 -6.82 8.57 6.72
C SER A 82 -5.56 8.62 7.57
N PHE A 83 -5.39 9.68 8.35
CA PHE A 83 -4.26 9.81 9.28
C PHE A 83 -4.10 8.60 10.21
N LYS A 84 -5.20 8.12 10.83
CA LYS A 84 -5.16 6.92 11.69
C LYS A 84 -4.73 5.65 10.94
N GLN A 85 -5.11 5.54 9.67
CA GLN A 85 -4.72 4.41 8.82
C GLN A 85 -3.23 4.48 8.44
N VAL A 86 -2.73 5.68 8.17
CA VAL A 86 -1.31 5.94 7.96
C VAL A 86 -0.51 5.58 9.22
N GLU A 87 -0.93 6.07 10.38
CA GLU A 87 -0.31 5.75 11.68
C GLU A 87 -0.31 4.24 11.97
N CYS A 88 -1.40 3.53 11.64
CA CYS A 88 -1.45 2.07 11.76
C CYS A 88 -0.39 1.37 10.89
N VAL A 89 -0.15 1.85 9.67
CA VAL A 89 0.93 1.35 8.80
C VAL A 89 2.30 1.65 9.41
N TYR A 90 2.56 2.88 9.84
CA TYR A 90 3.82 3.24 10.49
C TYR A 90 4.13 2.35 11.69
N ASN A 91 3.18 2.24 12.63
CA ASN A 91 3.35 1.41 13.83
C ASN A 91 3.62 -0.06 13.48
N LEU A 92 2.99 -0.60 12.45
CA LEU A 92 3.23 -1.97 11.99
C LEU A 92 4.67 -2.12 11.48
N TYR A 93 5.10 -1.27 10.54
CA TYR A 93 6.40 -1.41 9.91
C TYR A 93 7.57 -1.07 10.85
N ASP A 94 7.40 -0.09 11.74
CA ASP A 94 8.40 0.22 12.77
C ASP A 94 8.58 -0.97 13.71
N THR A 95 7.47 -1.63 14.12
CA THR A 95 7.55 -2.84 14.96
C THR A 95 8.18 -4.02 14.22
N VAL A 96 7.92 -4.17 12.92
CA VAL A 96 8.54 -5.20 12.07
C VAL A 96 10.04 -4.95 11.89
N TYR A 97 10.45 -3.69 11.75
CA TYR A 97 11.85 -3.29 11.71
C TYR A 97 12.54 -3.63 13.03
N ASP A 98 11.97 -3.23 14.18
CA ASP A 98 12.49 -3.57 15.50
C ASP A 98 12.61 -5.08 15.72
N PHE A 99 11.68 -5.87 15.17
CA PHE A 99 11.73 -7.33 15.19
C PHE A 99 12.91 -7.89 14.37
N GLU A 100 13.18 -7.35 13.17
CA GLU A 100 14.29 -7.80 12.31
C GLU A 100 15.65 -7.55 12.97
N TYR A 101 15.84 -6.37 13.57
CA TYR A 101 17.13 -5.89 14.06
C TYR A 101 17.43 -6.21 15.53
N SER A 102 16.51 -6.87 16.24
CA SER A 102 16.78 -7.31 17.61
C SER A 102 17.51 -8.65 17.64
N ASP A 103 18.69 -8.66 18.27
CA ASP A 103 19.43 -9.88 18.64
C ASP A 103 18.87 -10.51 19.93
N GLU A 104 18.06 -9.78 20.70
CA GLU A 104 17.45 -10.26 21.94
C GLU A 104 16.11 -10.97 21.67
N TYR A 105 16.03 -12.23 22.08
CA TYR A 105 14.84 -13.08 21.89
C TYR A 105 13.61 -12.54 22.65
N SER A 106 13.79 -12.01 23.86
CA SER A 106 12.74 -11.36 24.65
C SER A 106 12.10 -10.20 23.89
N TRP A 107 12.91 -9.38 23.23
CA TRP A 107 12.43 -8.24 22.46
C TRP A 107 11.72 -8.67 21.17
N ARG A 108 12.18 -9.73 20.50
CA ARG A 108 11.46 -10.34 19.36
C ARG A 108 10.06 -10.81 19.77
N TYR A 109 9.91 -11.39 20.96
CA TYR A 109 8.60 -11.79 21.50
C TYR A 109 7.69 -10.58 21.74
N GLU A 110 8.21 -9.50 22.34
CA GLU A 110 7.45 -8.27 22.56
C GLU A 110 7.01 -7.62 21.24
N CYS A 111 7.89 -7.53 20.25
CA CYS A 111 7.54 -7.02 18.93
C CYS A 111 6.48 -7.90 18.27
N PHE A 112 6.59 -9.22 18.40
CA PHE A 112 5.59 -10.14 17.87
C PHE A 112 4.20 -9.91 18.50
N ASP A 113 4.12 -9.76 19.83
CA ASP A 113 2.87 -9.45 20.52
C ASP A 113 2.29 -8.08 20.10
N LYS A 114 3.15 -7.07 19.91
CA LYS A 114 2.75 -5.76 19.37
C LYS A 114 2.18 -5.88 17.95
N ILE A 115 2.85 -6.62 17.05
CA ILE A 115 2.36 -6.88 15.69
C ILE A 115 1.00 -7.59 15.78
N ASN A 116 0.89 -8.63 16.61
CA ASN A 116 -0.35 -9.38 16.79
C ASN A 116 -1.52 -8.48 17.27
N LYS A 117 -1.26 -7.57 18.23
CA LYS A 117 -2.23 -6.57 18.67
C LYS A 117 -2.65 -5.61 17.54
N ILE A 118 -1.71 -5.18 16.71
CA ILE A 118 -2.01 -4.32 15.57
C ILE A 118 -2.89 -5.05 14.56
N ILE A 119 -2.51 -6.26 14.13
CA ILE A 119 -3.24 -6.99 13.07
C ILE A 119 -4.63 -7.49 13.50
N THR A 120 -4.88 -7.58 14.81
CA THR A 120 -6.19 -7.96 15.37
C THR A 120 -7.07 -6.75 15.70
N SER A 121 -6.55 -5.54 15.55
CA SER A 121 -7.29 -4.30 15.80
C SER A 121 -8.35 -4.03 14.73
N LYS A 122 -9.41 -3.33 15.12
CA LYS A 122 -10.46 -2.88 14.19
C LYS A 122 -9.90 -1.91 13.15
N GLU A 123 -8.99 -1.04 13.56
CA GLU A 123 -8.30 -0.08 12.70
C GLU A 123 -7.57 -0.78 11.56
N PHE A 124 -6.90 -1.90 11.85
CA PHE A 124 -6.21 -2.71 10.86
C PHE A 124 -7.18 -3.38 9.87
N ASP A 125 -8.29 -3.93 10.35
CA ASP A 125 -9.32 -4.50 9.48
C ASP A 125 -9.89 -3.46 8.50
N ASP A 126 -10.15 -2.25 9.00
CA ASP A 126 -10.66 -1.14 8.18
C ASP A 126 -9.61 -0.64 7.18
N LEU A 127 -8.34 -0.60 7.57
CA LEU A 127 -7.19 -0.36 6.68
C LEU A 127 -7.16 -1.40 5.55
N MET A 128 -7.15 -2.70 5.90
CA MET A 128 -7.04 -3.79 4.93
C MET A 128 -8.21 -3.79 3.94
N LYS A 129 -9.44 -3.60 4.40
CA LYS A 129 -10.62 -3.49 3.51
C LYS A 129 -10.48 -2.34 2.51
N LYS A 130 -9.97 -1.18 2.97
CA LYS A 130 -9.84 0.01 2.14
C LYS A 130 -8.74 -0.16 1.09
N ILE A 131 -7.58 -0.69 1.48
CA ILE A 131 -6.50 -1.01 0.54
C ILE A 131 -6.98 -2.06 -0.47
N GLN A 132 -7.61 -3.15 -0.02
CA GLN A 132 -8.14 -4.21 -0.89
C GLN A 132 -9.12 -3.67 -1.94
N HIS A 133 -10.03 -2.79 -1.52
CA HIS A 133 -10.99 -2.14 -2.40
C HIS A 133 -10.30 -1.30 -3.47
N LYS A 134 -9.34 -0.45 -3.09
CA LYS A 134 -8.58 0.41 -4.03
C LYS A 134 -7.68 -0.40 -4.96
N ALA A 135 -7.10 -1.49 -4.47
CA ALA A 135 -6.29 -2.44 -5.23
C ALA A 135 -7.11 -3.24 -6.26
N LYS A 136 -8.46 -3.24 -6.14
CA LYS A 136 -9.39 -4.10 -6.89
C LYS A 136 -9.01 -5.57 -6.81
N ILE A 137 -8.74 -6.04 -5.59
CA ILE A 137 -8.49 -7.44 -5.30
C ILE A 137 -9.84 -8.10 -5.00
N ARG A 138 -10.15 -9.23 -5.65
CA ARG A 138 -11.39 -9.97 -5.38
C ARG A 138 -11.32 -10.55 -3.97
N ARG A 139 -12.44 -10.52 -3.23
CA ARG A 139 -12.56 -11.28 -1.99
C ARG A 139 -12.46 -12.76 -2.36
N GLY A 140 -11.41 -13.42 -1.86
CA GLY A 140 -11.31 -14.88 -1.86
C GLY A 140 -12.24 -15.47 -0.81
#